data_AF-A0A7J3JQU3-F1
#
_entry.id   AF-A0A7J3JQU3-F1
#
_cell.length_a   1.000
_cell.length_b   1.000
_cell.length_c   1.000
_cell.angle_alpha   90.00
_cell.angle_beta   90.00
_cell.angle_gamma   90.00
#
_symmetry.space_group_name_H-M   'P 1'
#
loop_
_entity.id
_entity.type
_entity.pdbx_description
1 polymer ?
#
loop_
_entity_poly.entity_id
_entity_poly.type
_entity_poly.pdbx_seq_one_letter_code
_entity_poly.pdbx_strand_id
1 'polypeptide(L)'
;MPAKTPYKYGYLVELRAKEKLEQLGAKIVIRSSRSLTPADLVALFPDRREIWLIQVKKMEVKDTSKLKEKFSELATLSGTYTVVPCLFAKNRGRYEFIKLTL
;
A
#
# COMPACT_ATOMS: atom_id res chain seq x y z
N MET A 1 -26.80 -24.37 2.62
CA MET A 1 -26.16 -23.68 1.47
C MET A 1 -24.99 -22.87 1.98
N PRO A 2 -23.73 -23.13 1.58
CA PRO A 2 -22.61 -22.34 2.11
C PRO A 2 -22.68 -20.92 1.54
N ALA A 3 -22.49 -19.93 2.43
CA ALA A 3 -22.55 -18.51 2.10
C ALA A 3 -21.59 -18.16 0.95
N LYS A 4 -22.12 -17.48 -0.09
CA LYS A 4 -21.31 -16.82 -1.13
C LYS A 4 -20.30 -15.92 -0.41
N THR A 5 -19.01 -16.27 -0.43
CA THR A 5 -17.98 -15.53 0.28
C THR A 5 -17.55 -14.33 -0.57
N PRO A 6 -17.96 -13.08 -0.25
CA PRO A 6 -17.58 -11.89 -1.02
C PRO A 6 -16.06 -11.66 -1.07
N TYR A 7 -15.31 -12.29 -0.17
CA TYR A 7 -13.86 -12.14 -0.01
C TYR A 7 -13.04 -12.62 -1.21
N LYS A 8 -13.49 -13.66 -1.94
CA LYS A 8 -12.71 -14.23 -3.06
C LYS A 8 -12.47 -13.22 -4.19
N TYR A 9 -13.40 -12.31 -4.43
CA TYR A 9 -13.33 -11.43 -5.59
C TYR A 9 -12.53 -10.15 -5.36
N GLY A 10 -12.62 -9.52 -4.18
CA GLY A 10 -11.77 -8.37 -3.85
C GLY A 10 -10.29 -8.76 -3.87
N TYR A 11 -9.99 -9.93 -3.31
CA TYR A 11 -8.67 -10.54 -3.32
C TYR A 11 -8.09 -10.74 -4.73
N LEU A 12 -8.90 -11.21 -5.70
CA LEU A 12 -8.44 -11.36 -7.08
C LEU A 12 -8.09 -10.03 -7.75
N VAL A 13 -8.83 -8.96 -7.45
CA VAL A 13 -8.53 -7.63 -7.99
C VAL A 13 -7.24 -7.08 -7.37
N GLU A 14 -7.02 -7.29 -6.07
CA GLU A 14 -5.74 -6.94 -5.41
C GLU A 14 -4.55 -7.70 -6.00
N LEU A 15 -4.70 -9.01 -6.24
CA LEU A 15 -3.66 -9.81 -6.87
C LEU A 15 -3.31 -9.29 -8.26
N ARG A 16 -4.32 -9.01 -9.09
CA ARG A 16 -4.10 -8.43 -10.41
C ARG A 16 -3.44 -7.05 -10.35
N ALA A 17 -3.79 -6.22 -9.38
CA ALA A 17 -3.14 -4.93 -9.18
C ALA A 17 -1.67 -5.09 -8.79
N LYS A 18 -1.34 -6.05 -7.90
CA LYS A 18 0.03 -6.42 -7.53
C LYS A 18 0.84 -6.87 -8.74
N GLU A 19 0.32 -7.80 -9.54
CA GLU A 19 0.99 -8.26 -10.77
C GLU A 19 1.28 -7.10 -11.73
N LYS A 20 0.34 -6.15 -11.86
CA LYS A 20 0.55 -4.98 -12.71
C LYS A 20 1.65 -4.06 -12.16
N LEU A 21 1.72 -3.87 -10.85
CA LEU A 21 2.78 -3.08 -10.21
C LEU A 21 4.16 -3.71 -10.43
N GLU A 22 4.25 -5.03 -10.32
CA GLU A 22 5.49 -5.78 -10.60
C GLU A 22 5.92 -5.62 -12.06
N GLN A 23 4.99 -5.70 -13.02
CA GLN A 23 5.27 -5.43 -14.43
C GLN A 23 5.73 -3.99 -14.70
N LEU A 24 5.28 -3.03 -13.89
CA LEU A 24 5.69 -1.63 -13.96
C LEU A 24 7.06 -1.38 -13.29
N GLY A 25 7.70 -2.42 -12.74
CA GLY A 25 9.02 -2.34 -12.12
C GLY A 25 8.98 -2.11 -10.60
N ALA A 26 7.86 -2.36 -9.93
CA ALA A 26 7.82 -2.31 -8.47
C ALA A 26 8.72 -3.42 -7.93
N LYS A 27 9.73 -3.05 -7.14
CA LYS A 27 10.67 -4.03 -6.58
C LYS A 27 10.10 -4.71 -5.34
N ILE A 28 9.25 -4.00 -4.61
CA ILE A 28 8.55 -4.50 -3.43
C ILE A 28 7.10 -4.02 -3.51
N VAL A 29 6.15 -4.93 -3.29
CA VAL A 29 4.72 -4.62 -3.14
C VAL A 29 4.23 -5.20 -1.82
N ILE A 30 3.80 -4.32 -0.91
CA ILE A 30 3.28 -4.65 0.41
C ILE A 30 1.75 -4.59 0.36
N ARG A 31 1.10 -5.57 0.97
CA ARG A 31 -0.36 -5.61 1.13
C ARG A 31 -0.71 -5.24 2.56
N SER A 32 -1.65 -4.32 2.74
CA SER A 32 -2.21 -4.06 4.08
C SER A 32 -3.02 -5.26 4.55
N SER A 33 -2.97 -5.53 5.85
CA SER A 33 -3.82 -6.55 6.43
C SER A 33 -5.23 -5.98 6.64
N ARG A 34 -6.25 -6.70 6.17
CA ARG A 34 -7.68 -6.39 6.37
C ARG A 34 -8.16 -5.06 5.77
N SER A 35 -7.36 -4.34 4.98
CA SER A 35 -7.75 -3.09 4.31
C SER A 35 -8.29 -2.01 5.25
N LEU A 36 -7.78 -1.95 6.49
CA LEU A 36 -8.17 -0.95 7.49
C LEU A 36 -7.32 0.32 7.42
N THR A 37 -6.45 0.40 6.42
CA THR A 37 -5.53 1.53 6.20
C THR A 37 -5.95 2.35 4.98
N PRO A 38 -5.44 3.58 4.83
CA PRO A 38 -5.76 4.44 3.68
C PRO A 38 -5.31 3.89 2.31
N ALA A 39 -4.43 2.89 2.30
CA ALA A 39 -3.99 2.17 1.11
C ALA A 39 -4.12 0.66 1.31
N ASP A 40 -4.56 -0.05 0.26
CA ASP A 40 -4.60 -1.51 0.21
C ASP A 40 -3.24 -2.09 -0.16
N LEU A 41 -2.54 -1.45 -1.11
CA LEU A 41 -1.20 -1.81 -1.57
C LEU A 41 -0.23 -0.63 -1.42
N VAL A 42 1.02 -0.93 -1.11
CA VAL A 42 2.14 0.02 -1.17
C VAL A 42 3.21 -0.56 -2.06
N ALA A 43 3.59 0.15 -3.13
CA ALA A 43 4.62 -0.27 -4.05
C ALA A 43 5.86 0.63 -3.98
N LEU A 44 7.03 0.03 -3.91
CA LEU A 44 8.32 0.72 -3.85
C LEU A 44 9.07 0.54 -5.17
N PHE A 45 9.40 1.68 -5.80
CA PHE A 45 10.22 1.75 -7.01
C PHE A 45 11.54 2.43 -6.66
N PRO A 46 12.52 1.70 -6.10
CA PRO A 46 13.76 2.31 -5.60
C PRO A 46 14.58 2.98 -6.69
N ASP A 47 14.56 2.45 -7.91
CA ASP A 47 15.31 2.99 -9.05
C ASP A 47 14.78 4.38 -9.47
N ARG A 48 13.48 4.62 -9.28
CA ARG A 48 12.82 5.92 -9.53
C ARG A 48 12.67 6.78 -8.27
N ARG A 49 13.01 6.24 -7.09
CA ARG A 49 12.75 6.83 -5.78
C ARG A 49 11.26 7.19 -5.56
N GLU A 50 10.36 6.33 -6.03
CA GLU A 50 8.92 6.53 -5.90
C GLU A 50 8.30 5.53 -4.92
N ILE A 51 7.30 6.01 -4.18
CA ILE A 51 6.41 5.19 -3.36
C ILE A 51 5.00 5.43 -3.88
N TRP A 52 4.32 4.38 -4.31
CA TRP A 52 2.93 4.47 -4.71
C TRP A 52 2.06 3.91 -3.59
N LEU A 53 1.08 4.71 -3.16
CA LEU A 53 0.03 4.30 -2.23
C LEU A 53 -1.23 4.03 -3.05
N ILE A 54 -1.77 2.81 -2.99
CA ILE A 54 -2.84 2.38 -3.89
C ILE A 54 -4.03 1.85 -3.09
N GLN A 55 -5.21 2.44 -3.31
CA GLN A 55 -6.47 1.84 -2.90
C GLN A 55 -7.05 1.01 -4.06
N VAL A 56 -7.39 -0.24 -3.79
CA VAL A 56 -7.98 -1.15 -4.78
C VAL A 56 -9.50 -1.15 -4.60
N LYS A 57 -10.23 -0.78 -5.65
CA LYS A 57 -11.70 -0.85 -5.66
C LYS A 57 -12.20 -1.60 -6.87
N LYS A 58 -13.10 -2.54 -6.63
CA LYS A 58 -13.90 -3.17 -7.67
C LYS A 58 -15.07 -2.26 -8.02
N MET A 59 -14.81 -1.23 -8.81
CA MET A 59 -15.84 -0.36 -9.37
C MET A 59 -15.40 0.19 -10.72
N GLU A 60 -16.36 0.51 -11.57
CA GLU A 60 -16.13 1.32 -12.75
C GLU A 60 -16.06 2.79 -12.33
N VAL A 61 -15.00 3.48 -12.76
CA VAL A 61 -14.82 4.90 -12.49
C VAL A 61 -15.62 5.70 -13.52
N LYS A 62 -16.74 6.29 -13.11
CA LYS A 62 -17.57 7.15 -13.96
C LYS A 62 -17.32 8.65 -13.77
N ASP A 63 -16.95 9.04 -12.54
CA ASP A 63 -16.67 10.42 -12.16
C ASP A 63 -15.48 10.46 -11.20
N THR A 64 -14.39 11.09 -11.63
CA THR A 64 -13.15 11.20 -10.86
C THR A 64 -13.23 12.21 -9.71
N SER A 65 -14.14 13.18 -9.77
CA SER A 65 -14.22 14.25 -8.76
C SER A 65 -14.74 13.70 -7.43
N LYS A 66 -15.77 12.85 -7.46
CA LYS A 66 -16.29 12.15 -6.28
C LYS A 66 -15.30 11.18 -5.65
N LEU A 67 -14.37 10.63 -6.44
CA LEU A 67 -13.33 9.74 -5.92
C LEU A 67 -12.27 10.52 -5.14
N LYS A 68 -11.91 11.73 -5.57
CA LYS A 68 -10.95 12.56 -4.84
C LYS A 68 -11.44 12.91 -3.44
N GLU A 69 -12.72 13.24 -3.30
CA GLU A 69 -13.31 13.53 -1.99
C GLU A 69 -13.33 12.27 -1.11
N LYS A 70 -13.80 11.14 -1.66
CA LYS A 70 -13.87 9.86 -0.95
C LYS A 70 -12.52 9.31 -0.50
N PHE A 71 -11.46 9.55 -1.28
CA PHE A 71 -10.10 9.10 -0.99
C PHE A 71 -9.18 10.28 -0.65
N SER A 72 -9.75 11.34 -0.07
CA SER A 72 -9.01 12.54 0.32
C SER A 72 -7.85 12.22 1.27
N GLU A 73 -8.03 11.30 2.23
CA GLU A 73 -6.97 10.85 3.13
C GLU A 73 -5.78 10.20 2.40
N LEU A 74 -6.03 9.47 1.31
CA LEU A 74 -4.94 8.94 0.48
C LEU A 74 -4.23 10.06 -0.28
N ALA A 75 -4.99 11.04 -0.79
CA ALA A 75 -4.47 12.17 -1.53
C ALA A 75 -3.63 13.12 -0.65
N THR A 76 -3.98 13.29 0.63
CA THR A 76 -3.21 14.12 1.58
C THR A 76 -1.86 13.52 1.93
N LEU A 77 -1.65 12.22 1.70
CA LEU A 77 -0.34 11.55 1.83
C LEU A 77 0.56 11.76 0.60
N SER A 78 0.16 12.59 -0.37
CA SER A 78 1.06 12.96 -1.47
C SER A 78 2.12 13.96 -0.99
N GLY A 79 3.37 13.78 -1.45
CA GLY A 79 4.46 14.65 -1.08
C GLY A 79 5.84 14.02 -1.24
N THR A 80 6.87 14.74 -0.81
CA THR A 80 8.24 14.22 -0.74
C THR A 80 8.50 13.68 0.66
N TYR A 81 8.95 12.43 0.74
CA TYR A 81 9.25 11.75 2.00
C TYR A 81 10.74 11.43 2.12
N THR A 82 11.26 11.55 3.33
CA THR A 82 12.57 11.01 3.69
C THR A 82 12.39 9.57 4.16
N VAL A 83 13.06 8.63 3.51
CA VAL A 83 13.08 7.23 3.95
C VAL A 83 14.11 7.07 5.05
N VAL A 84 13.65 6.66 6.25
CA VAL A 84 14.51 6.38 7.40
C VAL A 84 14.48 4.87 7.66
N PRO A 85 15.46 4.10 7.18
CA PRO A 85 15.50 2.67 7.46
C PRO A 85 15.78 2.44 8.96
N CYS A 86 14.89 1.72 9.62
CA CYS A 86 15.00 1.44 11.05
C CYS A 86 14.65 -0.01 11.36
N LEU A 87 15.32 -0.55 12.39
CA LEU A 87 15.01 -1.82 13.02
C LEU A 87 14.41 -1.55 14.39
N PHE A 88 13.25 -2.11 14.69
CA PHE A 88 12.68 -2.08 16.04
C PHE A 88 13.05 -3.38 16.76
N ALA A 89 14.03 -3.33 17.66
CA ALA A 89 14.57 -4.51 18.34
C ALA A 89 15.02 -4.20 19.76
N LYS A 90 15.27 -5.26 20.53
CA LYS A 90 15.72 -5.14 21.92
C LYS A 90 17.21 -4.79 21.96
N ASN A 91 17.53 -3.60 22.46
CA ASN A 91 18.88 -3.09 22.69
C ASN A 91 19.07 -2.90 24.21
N ARG A 92 20.07 -3.57 24.79
CA ARG A 92 20.40 -3.48 26.24
C ARG A 92 19.18 -3.59 27.17
N GLY A 93 18.24 -4.48 26.85
CA GLY A 93 17.06 -4.73 27.68
C GLY A 93 15.78 -4.00 27.26
N ARG A 94 15.84 -3.02 26.36
CA ARG A 94 14.69 -2.19 25.96
C ARG A 94 14.44 -2.25 24.46
N TYR A 95 13.20 -2.13 24.02
CA TYR A 95 12.87 -2.05 22.59
C TYR A 95 13.04 -0.62 22.09
N GLU A 96 13.88 -0.45 21.07
CA GLU A 96 14.25 0.85 20.53
C GLU A 96 14.23 0.81 19.00
N PHE A 97 14.02 1.98 18.37
CA PHE A 97 14.25 2.15 16.94
C PHE A 97 15.74 2.40 16.70
N ILE A 98 16.40 1.43 16.06
CA ILE A 98 17.81 1.50 15.68
C ILE A 98 17.86 1.90 14.21
N LYS A 99 18.43 3.07 13.91
CA LYS A 99 18.61 3.52 12.52
C LYS A 99 19.65 2.65 11.82
N LEU A 100 19.32 2.18 10.62
CA LEU A 100 20.23 1.41 9.78
C LEU A 100 20.90 2.36 8.79
N THR A 101 22.02 2.96 9.17
CA THR A 101 22.84 3.75 8.24
C THR A 101 23.76 2.80 7.47
N LEU A 102 23.73 2.88 6.14
CA LEU A 102 24.72 2.25 5.27
C LEU A 102 25.98 3.12 5.17
#